data_AF-A0A2E9QTG3-F1
#
_entry.id   AF-A0A2E9QTG3-F1
#
_cell.length_a   1.000
_cell.length_b   1.000
_cell.length_c   1.000
_cell.angle_alpha   90.00
_cell.angle_beta   90.00
_cell.angle_gamma   90.00
#
_symmetry.space_group_name_H-M   'P 1'
#
loop_
_entity.id
_entity.type
_entity.pdbx_description
1 polymer ?
#
loop_
_entity_poly.entity_id
_entity_poly.type
_entity_poly.pdbx_seq_one_letter_code
_entity_poly.pdbx_strand_id
1 'polypeptide(L)'
;MERSLSMNRHTPFLLAFVWLTLPQPHTYAKPPKACHQVNLTGHIHGQDNKPLLRTDIWVSRGSFFVPFLKQKVTSTGAFSISFCAKGFVQITLYAPHHKFKRIPIVIKQPMTLRFRAYLQPRYTSQQWQQVSVIGEFNGFRANKGVKLTKRADGQYEAFIPWKKPRLIYQLAGLIKDRRGLYRGKTPGTDPTKFLTKGSLYIVYRSWVKTKGGKAHIVVSPQATPSTKGKARVIWKQTPTSFLAFWRAHQLYMTNEADFQRAFRKKRTRNGQPNYVKELHRSLKEAGFDVKKRFAAVEARWKAEKEPEAKKLYTLQLALSQYKGYFQRKKAWDTAFCRSWGPKEPLWRFFPYQHYMSGLLFRTKDSLYDCLAPISRYTKTLPDPIARMKLISSLMRRRYFDSRFSKKKRYEHYPPATSYLALLQEMYITLHKTNAPATSKRMISFYLKLARSMLNSRSKLRRGHPAPAFKVKALHRYKHTHDTRITEYNQSFLRGKWTLLHFWSLWCGGCMTAMPTLHTLYRTYAPKMPFQILSIALDESSNNIRTFWKKWPMPWNHGIAEDLFKSMVAKTFELTGIPRYTLINPKGHIVLDRALLKQVEAALKKHLRPPTTQPKKP
;
A
#
# COMPACT_ATOMS: atom_id res chain seq x y z
N MET A 1 7.56 -8.20 -40.84
CA MET A 1 7.06 -8.93 -39.66
C MET A 1 7.04 -8.03 -38.44
N GLU A 2 5.88 -7.79 -37.82
CA GLU A 2 5.81 -7.12 -36.52
C GLU A 2 6.15 -8.09 -35.36
N ARG A 3 6.85 -7.61 -34.33
CA ARG A 3 6.84 -8.24 -33.00
C ARG A 3 6.30 -7.27 -31.97
N SER A 4 4.97 -7.28 -31.81
CA SER A 4 4.31 -6.46 -30.81
C SER A 4 4.73 -6.87 -29.40
N LEU A 5 5.36 -5.94 -28.67
CA LEU A 5 5.65 -6.11 -27.25
C LEU A 5 4.34 -6.00 -26.45
N SER A 6 3.59 -7.10 -26.42
CA SER A 6 2.29 -7.16 -25.75
C SER A 6 2.44 -6.76 -24.27
N MET A 7 1.76 -5.68 -23.87
CA MET A 7 1.70 -5.28 -22.48
C MET A 7 0.92 -6.34 -21.70
N ASN A 8 1.66 -7.20 -20.98
CA ASN A 8 1.10 -8.31 -20.21
C ASN A 8 -0.09 -7.82 -19.36
N ARG A 9 -1.24 -8.52 -19.50
CA ARG A 9 -2.58 -8.12 -19.03
C ARG A 9 -2.68 -7.84 -17.52
N HIS A 10 -1.67 -8.22 -16.73
CA HIS A 10 -1.59 -7.92 -15.30
C HIS A 10 -1.10 -6.48 -14.96
N THR A 11 -0.53 -5.75 -15.92
CA THR A 11 0.01 -4.40 -15.71
C THR A 11 -1.02 -3.38 -15.19
N PRO A 12 -2.26 -3.31 -15.73
CA PRO A 12 -3.30 -2.41 -15.22
C PRO A 12 -3.78 -2.81 -13.81
N PHE A 13 -3.91 -4.12 -13.54
CA PHE A 13 -4.35 -4.64 -12.24
C PHE A 13 -3.38 -4.26 -11.11
N LEU A 14 -2.07 -4.29 -11.35
CA LEU A 14 -1.06 -3.90 -10.37
C LEU A 14 -1.03 -2.38 -10.10
N LEU A 15 -1.44 -1.55 -11.07
CA LEU A 15 -1.63 -0.10 -10.86
C LEU A 15 -2.90 0.17 -10.05
N ALA A 16 -4.01 -0.52 -10.36
CA ALA A 16 -5.24 -0.45 -9.57
C ALA A 16 -5.01 -0.93 -8.13
N PHE A 17 -4.19 -1.96 -7.91
CA PHE A 17 -3.86 -2.50 -6.60
C PHE A 17 -3.33 -1.44 -5.61
N VAL A 18 -2.45 -0.54 -6.05
CA VAL A 18 -1.94 0.57 -5.22
C VAL A 18 -3.06 1.53 -4.79
N TRP A 19 -4.09 1.71 -5.63
CA TRP A 19 -5.28 2.54 -5.37
C TRP A 19 -6.51 1.76 -4.88
N LEU A 20 -6.32 0.52 -4.42
CA LEU A 20 -7.35 -0.31 -3.77
C LEU A 20 -6.91 -0.91 -2.42
N THR A 21 -5.66 -0.72 -1.99
CA THR A 21 -5.10 -1.35 -0.77
C THR A 21 -4.54 -0.35 0.27
N LEU A 22 -5.16 0.81 0.44
CA LEU A 22 -5.02 1.56 1.69
C LEU A 22 -5.90 0.90 2.77
N PRO A 23 -5.48 0.89 4.06
CA PRO A 23 -6.38 0.50 5.14
C PRO A 23 -7.56 1.48 5.24
N GLN A 24 -8.67 1.01 5.83
CA GLN A 24 -9.76 1.91 6.23
C GLN A 24 -9.26 2.93 7.28
N PRO A 25 -9.87 4.12 7.40
CA PRO A 25 -9.31 5.28 8.13
C PRO A 25 -8.88 5.10 9.59
N HIS A 26 -9.37 4.08 10.29
CA HIS A 26 -9.58 4.11 11.73
C HIS A 26 -8.35 3.79 12.61
N THR A 27 -7.28 3.20 12.06
CA THR A 27 -6.11 2.79 12.85
C THR A 27 -5.08 3.90 13.12
N TYR A 28 -5.20 5.07 12.50
CA TYR A 28 -4.24 6.19 12.66
C TYR A 28 -4.54 7.12 13.86
N ALA A 29 -5.56 6.77 14.67
CA ALA A 29 -6.19 7.69 15.62
C ALA A 29 -5.38 8.02 16.88
N LYS A 30 -4.67 7.05 17.50
CA LYS A 30 -4.00 7.30 18.79
C LYS A 30 -3.01 8.48 18.71
N PRO A 31 -3.03 9.44 19.65
CA PRO A 31 -2.04 10.52 19.69
C PRO A 31 -0.67 9.98 20.12
N PRO A 32 0.44 10.64 19.75
CA PRO A 32 1.75 10.33 20.32
C PRO A 32 1.79 10.73 21.80
N LYS A 33 2.48 9.95 22.65
CA LYS A 33 2.61 10.23 24.10
C LYS A 33 3.23 11.60 24.44
N ALA A 34 3.93 12.24 23.49
CA ALA A 34 4.42 13.60 23.60
C ALA A 34 4.26 14.32 22.25
N CYS A 35 3.78 15.56 22.30
CA CYS A 35 3.55 16.42 21.14
C CYS A 35 3.86 17.89 21.45
N HIS A 36 3.80 18.74 20.43
CA HIS A 36 4.00 20.18 20.55
C HIS A 36 2.76 20.89 20.01
N GLN A 37 2.41 22.02 20.62
CA GLN A 37 1.23 22.79 20.24
C GLN A 37 1.46 23.56 18.94
N VAL A 38 0.49 23.52 18.04
CA VAL A 38 0.49 24.26 16.77
C VAL A 38 -0.76 25.12 16.68
N ASN A 39 -0.55 26.42 16.54
CA ASN A 39 -1.60 27.42 16.33
C ASN A 39 -1.58 27.88 14.87
N LEU A 40 -2.70 27.73 14.15
CA LEU A 40 -2.88 28.18 12.77
C LEU A 40 -3.97 29.25 12.72
N THR A 41 -3.64 30.46 12.30
CA THR A 41 -4.62 31.55 12.11
C THR A 41 -4.51 32.13 10.71
N GLY A 42 -5.59 32.68 10.16
CA GLY A 42 -5.51 33.22 8.82
C GLY A 42 -6.81 33.45 8.09
N HIS A 43 -6.67 33.65 6.77
CA HIS A 43 -7.76 33.87 5.82
C HIS A 43 -7.54 33.06 4.52
N ILE A 44 -8.62 32.59 3.87
CA ILE A 44 -8.56 31.82 2.61
C ILE A 44 -9.54 32.39 1.58
N HIS A 45 -8.99 33.00 0.54
CA HIS A 45 -9.73 33.76 -0.47
C HIS A 45 -9.58 33.16 -1.90
N GLY A 46 -10.45 33.61 -2.81
CA GLY A 46 -10.31 33.41 -4.25
C GLY A 46 -9.23 34.31 -4.85
N GLN A 47 -8.99 34.21 -6.16
CA GLN A 47 -8.02 35.07 -6.85
C GLN A 47 -8.53 36.52 -6.99
N ASP A 48 -9.84 36.70 -6.92
CA ASP A 48 -10.59 37.96 -6.76
C ASP A 48 -10.52 38.57 -5.34
N ASN A 49 -9.73 37.97 -4.44
CA ASN A 49 -9.58 38.36 -3.04
C ASN A 49 -10.87 38.27 -2.20
N LYS A 50 -11.96 37.67 -2.71
CA LYS A 50 -13.20 37.44 -1.94
C LYS A 50 -13.13 36.14 -1.11
N PRO A 51 -13.85 36.03 0.01
CA PRO A 51 -13.98 34.77 0.76
C PRO A 51 -14.53 33.63 -0.10
N LEU A 52 -13.98 32.42 0.07
CA LEU A 52 -14.46 31.25 -0.67
C LEU A 52 -15.55 30.50 0.10
N LEU A 53 -16.78 30.55 -0.43
CA LEU A 53 -17.95 29.84 0.06
C LEU A 53 -17.61 28.38 0.42
N ARG A 54 -17.80 28.02 1.70
CA ARG A 54 -17.59 26.66 2.24
C ARG A 54 -16.18 26.10 2.01
N THR A 55 -15.19 26.84 2.48
CA THR A 55 -13.81 26.37 2.58
C THR A 55 -13.60 25.51 3.83
N ASP A 56 -12.78 24.46 3.73
CA ASP A 56 -12.40 23.58 4.83
C ASP A 56 -10.88 23.46 4.95
N ILE A 57 -10.41 23.35 6.20
CA ILE A 57 -9.01 23.11 6.55
C ILE A 57 -8.89 21.72 7.16
N TRP A 58 -8.05 20.89 6.54
CA TRP A 58 -7.86 19.49 6.89
C TRP A 58 -6.43 19.25 7.32
N VAL A 59 -6.24 18.67 8.51
CA VAL A 59 -4.91 18.42 9.09
C VAL A 59 -4.69 16.91 9.18
N SER A 60 -3.76 16.36 8.40
CA SER A 60 -3.46 14.91 8.34
C SER A 60 -2.02 14.58 8.70
N ARG A 61 -1.81 13.34 9.18
CA ARG A 61 -0.47 12.80 9.48
C ARG A 61 0.06 12.11 8.22
N GLY A 62 1.05 12.71 7.55
CA GLY A 62 1.66 12.12 6.35
C GLY A 62 0.97 12.45 5.02
N SER A 63 1.33 11.72 3.97
CA SER A 63 0.68 11.73 2.65
C SER A 63 -0.72 11.12 2.63
N PHE A 64 -1.23 10.66 3.79
CA PHE A 64 -2.56 10.07 3.91
C PHE A 64 -3.65 11.12 3.78
N PHE A 65 -4.70 10.75 3.06
CA PHE A 65 -5.85 11.60 2.80
C PHE A 65 -6.67 11.88 4.08
N VAL A 66 -6.80 10.87 4.96
CA VAL A 66 -7.57 10.98 6.21
C VAL A 66 -6.95 12.02 7.16
N PRO A 67 -7.68 13.10 7.51
CA PRO A 67 -7.24 14.03 8.54
C PRO A 67 -7.62 13.54 9.93
N PHE A 68 -6.89 14.01 10.95
CA PHE A 68 -7.28 13.86 12.35
C PHE A 68 -8.04 15.08 12.88
N LEU A 69 -7.86 16.26 12.27
CA LEU A 69 -8.65 17.46 12.51
C LEU A 69 -9.23 18.00 11.20
N LYS A 70 -10.50 18.41 11.24
CA LYS A 70 -11.18 19.15 10.17
C LYS A 70 -11.85 20.37 10.78
N GLN A 71 -11.75 21.51 10.12
CA GLN A 71 -12.43 22.73 10.53
C GLN A 71 -13.01 23.47 9.31
N LYS A 72 -14.23 23.98 9.45
CA LYS A 72 -14.83 24.90 8.48
C LYS A 72 -14.22 26.30 8.66
N VAL A 73 -14.03 27.00 7.56
CA VAL A 73 -13.69 28.42 7.53
C VAL A 73 -14.97 29.26 7.67
N THR A 74 -14.88 30.46 8.24
CA THR A 74 -16.03 31.38 8.38
C THR A 74 -16.52 31.90 7.02
N SER A 75 -17.69 32.54 7.00
CA SER A 75 -18.20 33.31 5.86
C SER A 75 -17.22 34.39 5.39
N THR A 76 -16.52 35.04 6.33
CA THR A 76 -15.45 36.03 6.08
C THR A 76 -14.14 35.42 5.57
N GLY A 77 -14.08 34.10 5.38
CA GLY A 77 -12.87 33.41 4.91
C GLY A 77 -11.81 33.21 6.00
N ALA A 78 -12.10 33.58 7.25
CA ALA A 78 -11.18 33.52 8.39
C ALA A 78 -11.16 32.15 9.09
N PHE A 79 -10.06 31.85 9.78
CA PHE A 79 -9.91 30.65 10.60
C PHE A 79 -8.94 30.86 11.78
N SER A 80 -9.17 30.08 12.84
CA SER A 80 -8.26 29.88 13.96
C SER A 80 -8.33 28.42 14.41
N ILE A 81 -7.20 27.71 14.44
CA ILE A 81 -7.10 26.28 14.78
C ILE A 81 -5.96 26.09 15.78
N SER A 82 -6.17 25.30 16.82
CA SER A 82 -5.09 24.80 17.68
C SER A 82 -5.08 23.27 17.71
N PHE A 83 -3.91 22.63 17.67
CA PHE A 83 -3.76 21.18 17.83
C PHE A 83 -2.36 20.78 18.31
N CYS A 84 -2.28 19.67 19.04
CA CYS A 84 -1.01 19.08 19.46
C CYS A 84 -0.57 17.96 18.50
N ALA A 85 0.64 18.05 17.94
CA ALA A 85 1.22 17.03 17.06
C ALA A 85 2.75 16.98 17.12
N LYS A 86 3.36 15.96 16.50
CA LYS A 86 4.83 15.79 16.44
C LYS A 86 5.26 15.21 15.10
N GLY A 87 6.39 15.68 14.58
CA GLY A 87 6.90 15.33 13.26
C GLY A 87 6.03 15.89 12.13
N PHE A 88 5.85 15.12 11.05
CA PHE A 88 5.20 15.62 9.84
C PHE A 88 3.67 15.65 9.90
N VAL A 89 3.12 16.83 9.65
CA VAL A 89 1.70 17.08 9.40
C VAL A 89 1.51 17.77 8.04
N GLN A 90 0.44 17.41 7.33
CA GLN A 90 0.00 18.05 6.11
C GLN A 90 -1.28 18.84 6.39
N ILE A 91 -1.21 20.17 6.28
CA ILE A 91 -2.40 21.02 6.20
C ILE A 91 -2.85 21.01 4.73
N THR A 92 -4.12 20.72 4.47
CA THR A 92 -4.73 20.83 3.13
C THR A 92 -5.92 21.77 3.19
N LEU A 93 -5.85 22.82 2.37
CA LEU A 93 -6.91 23.81 2.19
C LEU A 93 -7.80 23.36 1.03
N TYR A 94 -9.09 23.19 1.29
CA TYR A 94 -10.09 22.72 0.35
C TYR A 94 -11.17 23.79 0.13
N ALA A 95 -11.59 24.00 -1.12
CA ALA A 95 -12.74 24.83 -1.45
C ALA A 95 -13.44 24.31 -2.73
N PRO A 96 -14.74 24.65 -2.93
CA PRO A 96 -15.50 24.36 -4.15
C PRO A 96 -14.81 24.88 -5.40
N HIS A 97 -14.93 24.17 -6.54
CA HIS A 97 -14.36 24.53 -7.84
C HIS A 97 -12.83 24.83 -7.89
N HIS A 98 -12.11 24.71 -6.76
CA HIS A 98 -10.69 25.04 -6.65
C HIS A 98 -9.78 23.81 -6.65
N LYS A 99 -8.49 24.03 -6.89
CA LYS A 99 -7.42 23.07 -6.61
C LYS A 99 -7.01 23.24 -5.14
N PHE A 100 -6.97 22.15 -4.40
CA PHE A 100 -6.53 22.17 -3.01
C PHE A 100 -5.09 22.70 -2.90
N LYS A 101 -4.80 23.53 -1.90
CA LYS A 101 -3.42 23.91 -1.56
C LYS A 101 -2.94 23.03 -0.41
N ARG A 102 -1.75 22.46 -0.56
CA ARG A 102 -1.07 21.69 0.49
C ARG A 102 0.02 22.54 1.12
N ILE A 103 0.07 22.51 2.45
CA ILE A 103 1.04 23.18 3.29
C ILE A 103 1.62 22.11 4.23
N PRO A 104 2.78 21.53 3.90
CA PRO A 104 3.43 20.53 4.74
C PRO A 104 4.26 21.21 5.82
N ILE A 105 4.16 20.75 7.07
CA ILE A 105 4.84 21.31 8.25
C ILE A 105 5.62 20.22 9.01
N VAL A 106 6.83 20.54 9.49
CA VAL A 106 7.62 19.69 10.39
C VAL A 106 7.52 20.25 11.81
N ILE A 107 6.90 19.51 12.73
CA ILE A 107 6.67 19.97 14.11
C ILE A 107 7.71 19.31 15.03
N LYS A 108 8.72 20.07 15.45
CA LYS A 108 9.74 19.66 16.44
C LYS A 108 9.67 20.42 17.78
N GLN A 109 8.97 21.55 17.77
CA GLN A 109 8.76 22.48 18.88
C GLN A 109 7.40 23.16 18.67
N PRO A 110 6.84 23.87 19.67
CA PRO A 110 5.61 24.64 19.50
C PRO A 110 5.74 25.70 18.40
N MET A 111 4.67 26.00 17.67
CA MET A 111 4.71 27.00 16.59
C MET A 111 3.36 27.66 16.29
N THR A 112 3.41 28.96 15.99
CA THR A 112 2.29 29.74 15.47
C THR A 112 2.53 30.09 14.00
N LEU A 113 1.54 29.83 13.14
CA LEU A 113 1.56 30.16 11.71
C LEU A 113 0.34 31.03 11.36
N ARG A 114 0.56 32.32 11.10
CA ARG A 114 -0.47 33.27 10.61
C ARG A 114 -0.30 33.48 9.11
N PHE A 115 -1.34 33.26 8.30
CA PHE A 115 -1.24 33.43 6.83
C PHE A 115 -2.53 33.84 6.10
N ARG A 116 -2.39 34.40 4.90
CA ARG A 116 -3.49 34.55 3.93
C ARG A 116 -3.21 33.67 2.71
N ALA A 117 -4.11 32.73 2.43
CA ALA A 117 -4.02 31.82 1.29
C ALA A 117 -4.98 32.21 0.17
N TYR A 118 -4.53 32.03 -1.07
CA TYR A 118 -5.31 32.26 -2.27
C TYR A 118 -5.35 30.96 -3.06
N LEU A 119 -6.52 30.35 -3.24
CA LEU A 119 -6.62 29.06 -3.92
C LEU A 119 -6.69 29.23 -5.45
N GLN A 120 -6.09 28.31 -6.20
CA GLN A 120 -6.18 28.34 -7.67
C GLN A 120 -7.51 27.73 -8.11
N PRO A 121 -8.31 28.42 -8.94
CA PRO A 121 -9.53 27.82 -9.50
C PRO A 121 -9.21 26.70 -10.49
N ARG A 122 -10.18 25.79 -10.67
CA ARG A 122 -10.18 24.84 -11.78
C ARG A 122 -10.97 25.50 -12.91
N TYR A 123 -10.31 25.73 -14.04
CA TYR A 123 -10.94 26.34 -15.20
C TYR A 123 -12.14 25.52 -15.66
N THR A 124 -13.30 26.16 -15.65
CA THR A 124 -14.55 25.64 -16.18
C THR A 124 -14.57 25.76 -17.71
N SER A 125 -15.33 24.91 -18.38
CA SER A 125 -15.74 25.14 -19.77
C SER A 125 -16.86 26.18 -19.79
N GLN A 126 -16.83 27.11 -20.76
CA GLN A 126 -17.98 28.00 -21.03
C GLN A 126 -19.15 27.25 -21.68
N GLN A 127 -18.93 26.03 -22.18
CA GLN A 127 -19.90 25.15 -22.82
C GLN A 127 -20.81 24.46 -21.78
N TRP A 128 -21.56 25.26 -21.01
CA TRP A 128 -22.46 24.78 -19.95
C TRP A 128 -23.55 23.82 -20.43
N GLN A 129 -24.01 23.97 -21.68
CA GLN A 129 -24.92 23.04 -22.37
C GLN A 129 -24.37 21.59 -22.49
N GLN A 130 -23.05 21.39 -22.36
CA GLN A 130 -22.41 20.07 -22.37
C GLN A 130 -22.25 19.48 -20.95
N VAL A 131 -22.67 20.20 -19.91
CA VAL A 131 -22.58 19.76 -18.52
C VAL A 131 -23.77 18.87 -18.19
N SER A 132 -23.50 17.78 -17.47
CA SER A 132 -24.52 16.82 -17.03
C SER A 132 -24.40 16.49 -15.54
N VAL A 133 -25.54 16.27 -14.91
CA VAL A 133 -25.65 15.74 -13.56
C VAL A 133 -25.37 14.23 -13.59
N ILE A 134 -24.52 13.78 -12.68
CA ILE A 134 -24.31 12.36 -12.36
C ILE A 134 -24.45 12.14 -10.86
N GLY A 135 -24.87 10.96 -10.42
CA GLY A 135 -25.17 10.74 -9.02
C GLY A 135 -25.37 9.28 -8.66
N GLU A 136 -25.97 9.05 -7.48
CA GLU A 136 -26.30 7.70 -7.02
C GLU A 136 -27.23 6.96 -8.01
N PHE A 137 -28.20 7.67 -8.60
CA PHE A 137 -29.14 7.17 -9.61
C PHE A 137 -28.49 6.52 -10.86
N ASN A 138 -27.28 6.94 -11.24
CA ASN A 138 -26.57 6.38 -12.40
C ASN A 138 -25.21 5.75 -12.03
N GLY A 139 -24.95 5.50 -10.73
CA GLY A 139 -23.66 4.99 -10.26
C GLY A 139 -22.48 5.90 -10.62
N PHE A 140 -22.70 7.20 -10.74
CA PHE A 140 -21.75 8.22 -11.21
C PHE A 140 -21.16 7.93 -12.61
N ARG A 141 -21.91 7.25 -13.51
CA ARG A 141 -21.49 6.96 -14.89
C ARG A 141 -21.66 8.19 -15.79
N ALA A 142 -20.55 8.74 -16.29
CA ALA A 142 -20.54 9.99 -17.06
C ALA A 142 -21.30 9.93 -18.40
N ASN A 143 -21.36 8.75 -19.03
CA ASN A 143 -22.12 8.51 -20.26
C ASN A 143 -23.61 8.16 -20.01
N LYS A 144 -24.09 8.25 -18.77
CA LYS A 144 -25.51 8.15 -18.39
C LYS A 144 -25.94 9.35 -17.53
N GLY A 145 -25.28 10.50 -17.71
CA GLY A 145 -25.62 11.75 -17.02
C GLY A 145 -26.84 12.43 -17.64
N VAL A 146 -27.65 13.08 -16.81
CA VAL A 146 -28.77 13.92 -17.26
C VAL A 146 -28.19 15.28 -17.63
N LYS A 147 -28.37 15.74 -18.88
CA LYS A 147 -27.93 17.08 -19.31
C LYS A 147 -28.62 18.16 -18.48
N LEU A 148 -27.95 19.29 -18.26
CA LEU A 148 -28.60 20.47 -17.72
C LEU A 148 -29.40 21.22 -18.80
N THR A 149 -30.60 21.66 -18.50
CA THR A 149 -31.37 22.65 -19.29
C THR A 149 -30.97 24.06 -18.87
N LYS A 150 -31.04 25.04 -19.79
CA LYS A 150 -30.83 26.46 -19.47
C LYS A 150 -32.18 27.09 -19.09
N ARG A 151 -32.20 27.87 -18.00
CA ARG A 151 -33.34 28.66 -17.53
C ARG A 151 -33.29 30.09 -18.10
N ALA A 152 -34.42 30.80 -18.05
CA ALA A 152 -34.52 32.20 -18.51
C ALA A 152 -33.54 33.13 -17.76
N ASP A 153 -33.35 32.93 -16.46
CA ASP A 153 -32.41 33.67 -15.60
C ASP A 153 -30.92 33.34 -15.84
N GLY A 154 -30.60 32.62 -16.91
CA GLY A 154 -29.23 32.22 -17.26
C GLY A 154 -28.63 31.13 -16.38
N GLN A 155 -29.36 30.65 -15.36
CA GLN A 155 -28.96 29.48 -14.59
C GLN A 155 -29.24 28.19 -15.38
N TYR A 156 -28.76 27.07 -14.86
CA TYR A 156 -28.92 25.74 -15.45
C TYR A 156 -29.55 24.78 -14.44
N GLU A 157 -30.40 23.85 -14.87
CA GLU A 157 -31.07 22.91 -13.96
C GLU A 157 -31.19 21.48 -14.50
N ALA A 158 -31.52 20.55 -13.60
CA ALA A 158 -32.00 19.22 -13.94
C ALA A 158 -32.93 18.67 -12.84
N PHE A 159 -33.89 17.85 -13.28
CA PHE A 159 -34.80 17.09 -12.40
C PHE A 159 -34.43 15.61 -12.44
N ILE A 160 -34.12 15.03 -11.28
CA ILE A 160 -33.74 13.61 -11.16
C ILE A 160 -34.81 12.86 -10.35
N PRO A 161 -35.45 11.81 -10.89
CA PRO A 161 -36.32 10.93 -10.11
C PRO A 161 -35.53 10.25 -8.99
N TRP A 162 -35.93 10.48 -7.73
CA TRP A 162 -35.22 9.97 -6.57
C TRP A 162 -36.12 9.92 -5.32
N LYS A 163 -36.52 8.72 -4.89
CA LYS A 163 -37.43 8.51 -3.75
C LYS A 163 -36.78 8.66 -2.35
N LYS A 164 -35.45 8.81 -2.26
CA LYS A 164 -34.74 8.89 -0.96
C LYS A 164 -34.52 10.36 -0.56
N PRO A 165 -34.62 10.75 0.72
CA PRO A 165 -34.71 12.15 1.19
C PRO A 165 -33.54 13.08 0.81
N ARG A 166 -32.45 12.55 0.28
CA ARG A 166 -31.36 13.30 -0.36
C ARG A 166 -30.79 12.53 -1.55
N LEU A 167 -30.41 13.24 -2.60
CA LEU A 167 -29.60 12.72 -3.70
C LEU A 167 -28.16 13.24 -3.59
N ILE A 168 -27.15 12.35 -3.60
CA ILE A 168 -25.75 12.75 -3.75
C ILE A 168 -25.38 12.77 -5.24
N TYR A 169 -24.84 13.91 -5.70
CA TYR A 169 -24.53 14.18 -7.09
C TYR A 169 -23.17 14.89 -7.31
N GLN A 170 -22.77 14.97 -8.58
CA GLN A 170 -21.63 15.69 -9.14
C GLN A 170 -22.00 16.21 -10.53
N LEU A 171 -21.32 17.26 -11.00
CA LEU A 171 -21.40 17.68 -12.40
C LEU A 171 -20.28 17.01 -13.20
N ALA A 172 -20.56 16.62 -14.44
CA ALA A 172 -19.62 16.08 -15.41
C ALA A 172 -19.59 16.97 -16.67
N GLY A 173 -18.44 17.05 -17.33
CA GLY A 173 -18.22 17.95 -18.48
C GLY A 173 -17.74 19.36 -18.13
N LEU A 174 -17.90 19.80 -16.88
CA LEU A 174 -17.58 21.18 -16.46
C LEU A 174 -16.09 21.52 -16.47
N ILE A 175 -15.17 20.54 -16.46
CA ILE A 175 -13.71 20.78 -16.56
C ILE A 175 -13.10 20.05 -17.75
N LYS A 176 -12.30 20.77 -18.54
CA LYS A 176 -11.48 20.24 -19.64
C LYS A 176 -10.19 19.57 -19.10
N ASP A 177 -10.27 18.30 -18.69
CA ASP A 177 -9.11 17.47 -18.25
C ASP A 177 -8.86 16.28 -19.19
N ARG A 178 -7.60 16.11 -19.62
CA ARG A 178 -7.11 15.03 -20.50
C ARG A 178 -6.70 13.75 -19.74
N ARG A 179 -6.92 13.63 -18.42
CA ARG A 179 -6.33 12.54 -17.59
C ARG A 179 -7.30 11.56 -16.91
N GLY A 180 -8.59 11.57 -17.25
CA GLY A 180 -9.51 10.44 -17.08
C GLY A 180 -9.97 10.07 -15.65
N LEU A 181 -9.14 10.27 -14.62
CA LEU A 181 -9.48 9.96 -13.22
C LEU A 181 -10.51 10.94 -12.64
N TYR A 182 -10.62 12.14 -13.22
CA TYR A 182 -11.77 13.03 -13.10
C TYR A 182 -12.20 13.45 -14.51
N ARG A 183 -13.11 12.69 -15.16
CA ARG A 183 -13.67 12.99 -16.49
C ARG A 183 -14.53 14.26 -16.48
N GLY A 184 -13.91 15.43 -16.36
CA GLY A 184 -14.59 16.72 -16.16
C GLY A 184 -15.49 16.76 -14.91
N LYS A 185 -15.23 15.89 -13.92
CA LYS A 185 -16.09 15.72 -12.74
C LYS A 185 -15.78 16.75 -11.65
N THR A 186 -16.78 17.50 -11.23
CA THR A 186 -16.73 18.46 -10.12
C THR A 186 -17.85 18.20 -9.11
N PRO A 187 -17.78 18.79 -7.91
CA PRO A 187 -18.98 19.14 -7.19
C PRO A 187 -19.88 20.04 -8.05
N GLY A 188 -21.18 20.06 -7.78
CA GLY A 188 -22.05 21.14 -8.23
C GLY A 188 -21.88 22.40 -7.38
N THR A 189 -22.73 23.38 -7.64
CA THR A 189 -22.89 24.65 -6.91
C THR A 189 -23.04 24.48 -5.40
N ASP A 190 -23.66 23.39 -4.95
CA ASP A 190 -23.92 23.13 -3.53
C ASP A 190 -23.10 21.94 -2.97
N PRO A 191 -21.79 22.11 -2.72
CA PRO A 191 -20.94 21.08 -2.11
C PRO A 191 -21.20 21.03 -0.61
N THR A 192 -22.06 20.08 -0.23
CA THR A 192 -22.62 19.97 1.13
C THR A 192 -22.01 18.84 1.95
N LYS A 193 -21.28 17.87 1.37
CA LYS A 193 -20.67 16.78 2.16
C LYS A 193 -19.41 16.17 1.53
N PHE A 194 -18.37 16.01 2.35
CA PHE A 194 -17.27 15.09 2.05
C PHE A 194 -17.73 13.65 2.30
N LEU A 195 -17.45 12.76 1.35
CA LEU A 195 -17.76 11.34 1.47
C LEU A 195 -16.50 10.48 1.33
N THR A 196 -16.19 9.75 2.39
CA THR A 196 -15.03 8.85 2.51
C THR A 196 -15.40 7.37 2.42
N LYS A 197 -16.69 7.00 2.45
CA LYS A 197 -17.11 5.59 2.26
C LYS A 197 -16.72 5.11 0.86
N GLY A 198 -15.90 4.07 0.80
CA GLY A 198 -15.55 3.33 -0.43
C GLY A 198 -14.54 3.99 -1.37
N SER A 199 -14.22 5.29 -1.22
CA SER A 199 -13.25 5.99 -2.06
C SER A 199 -11.96 6.29 -1.31
N LEU A 200 -10.82 5.82 -1.85
CA LEU A 200 -9.48 6.12 -1.32
C LEU A 200 -8.98 7.54 -1.67
N TYR A 201 -9.79 8.30 -2.41
CA TYR A 201 -9.56 9.71 -2.71
C TYR A 201 -10.74 10.54 -2.19
N ILE A 202 -10.42 11.67 -1.54
CA ILE A 202 -11.42 12.62 -1.05
C ILE A 202 -11.95 13.44 -2.22
N VAL A 203 -13.27 13.58 -2.26
CA VAL A 203 -13.95 14.60 -3.04
C VAL A 203 -15.04 15.23 -2.17
N TYR A 204 -15.25 16.53 -2.31
CA TYR A 204 -16.58 17.08 -2.09
C TYR A 204 -17.54 16.35 -3.05
N ARG A 205 -18.70 15.95 -2.54
CA ARG A 205 -19.87 15.70 -3.37
C ARG A 205 -20.94 16.69 -2.97
N SER A 206 -21.74 17.07 -3.95
CA SER A 206 -22.96 17.83 -3.68
C SER A 206 -24.04 16.85 -3.26
N TRP A 207 -24.96 17.30 -2.42
CA TRP A 207 -26.23 16.62 -2.20
C TRP A 207 -27.34 17.64 -2.04
N VAL A 208 -28.52 17.31 -2.53
CA VAL A 208 -29.73 18.14 -2.43
C VAL A 208 -30.86 17.36 -1.75
N LYS A 209 -31.75 18.06 -1.03
CA LYS A 209 -33.00 17.48 -0.50
C LYS A 209 -33.92 17.11 -1.67
N THR A 210 -34.75 16.08 -1.49
CA THR A 210 -35.83 15.75 -2.45
C THR A 210 -37.17 16.27 -1.98
N LYS A 211 -38.04 16.65 -2.92
CA LYS A 211 -39.47 16.92 -2.71
C LYS A 211 -40.28 16.13 -3.76
N GLY A 212 -41.45 15.60 -3.41
CA GLY A 212 -42.32 14.89 -4.37
C GLY A 212 -41.64 13.75 -5.15
N GLY A 213 -40.73 13.00 -4.51
CA GLY A 213 -39.96 11.93 -5.16
C GLY A 213 -38.96 12.39 -6.24
N LYS A 214 -38.67 13.68 -6.35
CA LYS A 214 -37.73 14.29 -7.31
C LYS A 214 -36.63 15.07 -6.57
N ALA A 215 -35.43 15.08 -7.14
CA ALA A 215 -34.36 16.00 -6.78
C ALA A 215 -34.23 17.08 -7.87
N HIS A 216 -34.50 18.33 -7.51
CA HIS A 216 -34.24 19.49 -8.36
C HIS A 216 -32.84 20.01 -8.06
N ILE A 217 -32.03 20.22 -9.09
CA ILE A 217 -30.64 20.67 -8.98
C ILE A 217 -30.48 21.92 -9.83
N VAL A 218 -30.11 23.04 -9.21
CA VAL A 218 -29.92 24.34 -9.88
C VAL A 218 -28.45 24.78 -9.79
N VAL A 219 -27.93 25.30 -10.88
CA VAL A 219 -26.51 25.53 -11.17
C VAL A 219 -26.35 26.90 -11.82
N SER A 220 -25.93 27.90 -11.03
CA SER A 220 -25.51 29.22 -11.53
C SER A 220 -24.09 29.14 -12.12
N PRO A 221 -23.87 29.59 -13.38
CA PRO A 221 -22.53 29.82 -13.92
C PRO A 221 -21.72 30.87 -13.16
N GLN A 222 -22.39 31.93 -12.68
CA GLN A 222 -21.82 33.05 -11.93
C GLN A 222 -21.20 32.61 -10.59
N ALA A 223 -21.69 31.52 -10.00
CA ALA A 223 -21.10 30.89 -8.82
C ALA A 223 -19.76 30.17 -9.07
N THR A 224 -19.24 30.16 -10.32
CA THR A 224 -17.92 29.57 -10.63
C THR A 224 -16.82 30.63 -10.79
N PRO A 225 -15.56 30.34 -10.41
CA PRO A 225 -14.53 31.37 -10.38
C PRO A 225 -14.07 31.80 -11.77
N SER A 226 -14.24 33.08 -12.10
CA SER A 226 -13.81 33.71 -13.35
C SER A 226 -12.31 34.08 -13.35
N THR A 227 -11.81 34.65 -12.25
CA THR A 227 -10.45 35.21 -12.16
C THR A 227 -9.36 34.14 -12.23
N LYS A 228 -8.55 34.17 -13.29
CA LYS A 228 -7.42 33.24 -13.51
C LYS A 228 -6.30 33.50 -12.50
N GLY A 229 -5.61 32.46 -12.03
CA GLY A 229 -4.47 32.64 -11.12
C GLY A 229 -3.79 31.36 -10.62
N LYS A 230 -2.77 31.52 -9.75
CA LYS A 230 -1.95 30.44 -9.16
C LYS A 230 -2.10 30.42 -7.63
N ALA A 231 -2.02 29.24 -7.02
CA ALA A 231 -2.30 29.08 -5.59
C ALA A 231 -1.12 29.55 -4.71
N ARG A 232 -1.22 30.77 -4.16
CA ARG A 232 -0.21 31.42 -3.30
C ARG A 232 -0.58 31.38 -1.82
N VAL A 233 0.42 31.51 -0.94
CA VAL A 233 0.25 31.72 0.50
C VAL A 233 1.16 32.87 0.89
N ILE A 234 0.61 33.87 1.56
CA ILE A 234 1.31 35.02 2.12
C ILE A 234 1.43 34.76 3.63
N TRP A 235 2.64 34.59 4.12
CA TRP A 235 2.93 34.46 5.55
C TRP A 235 2.85 35.83 6.22
N LYS A 236 2.28 35.88 7.41
CA LYS A 236 2.18 37.07 8.27
C LYS A 236 2.87 36.88 9.63
N GLN A 237 2.99 35.64 10.10
CA GLN A 237 3.80 35.26 11.26
C GLN A 237 4.20 33.79 11.08
N THR A 238 5.51 33.49 11.09
CA THR A 238 6.04 32.13 10.94
C THR A 238 7.45 32.02 11.52
N PRO A 239 7.84 30.90 12.14
CA PRO A 239 9.24 30.63 12.48
C PRO A 239 10.13 30.58 11.22
N THR A 240 11.35 31.12 11.33
CA THR A 240 12.35 31.16 10.24
C THR A 240 12.66 29.76 9.69
N SER A 241 12.75 28.76 10.57
CA SER A 241 12.97 27.35 10.24
C SER A 241 11.87 26.77 9.34
N PHE A 242 10.60 27.06 9.65
CA PHE A 242 9.48 26.71 8.78
C PHE A 242 9.52 27.48 7.46
N LEU A 243 9.92 28.75 7.45
CA LEU A 243 9.99 29.55 6.24
C LEU A 243 11.09 29.05 5.27
N ALA A 244 12.25 28.66 5.78
CA ALA A 244 13.31 27.98 5.01
C ALA A 244 12.80 26.65 4.42
N PHE A 245 12.16 25.82 5.27
CA PHE A 245 11.54 24.57 4.84
C PHE A 245 10.50 24.78 3.72
N TRP A 246 9.64 25.80 3.87
CA TRP A 246 8.63 26.16 2.88
C TRP A 246 9.22 26.61 1.55
N ARG A 247 10.30 27.41 1.57
CA ARG A 247 11.07 27.86 0.39
C ARG A 247 11.63 26.65 -0.36
N ALA A 248 12.28 25.71 0.33
CA ALA A 248 12.79 24.48 -0.25
C ALA A 248 11.67 23.61 -0.86
N HIS A 249 10.53 23.48 -0.17
CA HIS A 249 9.37 22.76 -0.70
C HIS A 249 8.75 23.43 -1.94
N GLN A 250 8.64 24.76 -1.99
CA GLN A 250 8.14 25.42 -3.22
C GLN A 250 9.10 25.24 -4.39
N LEU A 251 10.43 25.26 -4.17
CA LEU A 251 11.42 24.99 -5.23
C LEU A 251 11.29 23.55 -5.76
N TYR A 252 11.14 22.57 -4.88
CA TYR A 252 10.87 21.18 -5.27
C TYR A 252 9.61 21.07 -6.13
N MET A 253 8.48 21.60 -5.64
CA MET A 253 7.20 21.50 -6.34
C MET A 253 7.19 22.25 -7.67
N THR A 254 7.93 23.36 -7.78
CA THR A 254 8.08 24.12 -9.02
C THR A 254 8.92 23.35 -10.04
N ASN A 255 10.10 22.84 -9.65
CA ASN A 255 10.95 22.07 -10.56
C ASN A 255 10.28 20.77 -11.03
N GLU A 256 9.55 20.04 -10.18
CA GLU A 256 8.78 18.88 -10.63
C GLU A 256 7.62 19.28 -11.54
N ALA A 257 6.87 20.35 -11.23
CA ALA A 257 5.80 20.83 -12.11
C ALA A 257 6.31 21.33 -13.47
N ASP A 258 7.51 21.90 -13.53
CA ASP A 258 8.16 22.38 -14.75
C ASP A 258 8.70 21.23 -15.60
N PHE A 259 9.42 20.28 -14.99
CA PHE A 259 9.81 19.02 -15.64
C PHE A 259 8.58 18.30 -16.22
N GLN A 260 7.50 18.19 -15.43
CA GLN A 260 6.26 17.55 -15.85
C GLN A 260 5.56 18.26 -17.01
N ARG A 261 5.84 19.55 -17.28
CA ARG A 261 5.37 20.23 -18.51
C ARG A 261 6.31 19.95 -19.68
N ALA A 262 7.61 20.11 -19.50
CA ALA A 262 8.61 19.87 -20.54
C ALA A 262 8.55 18.42 -21.09
N PHE A 263 8.51 17.43 -20.20
CA PHE A 263 8.38 16.01 -20.54
C PHE A 263 7.07 15.68 -21.27
N ARG A 264 6.00 16.49 -21.12
CA ARG A 264 4.75 16.33 -21.89
C ARG A 264 4.84 16.95 -23.27
N LYS A 265 5.51 18.10 -23.41
CA LYS A 265 5.71 18.77 -24.72
C LYS A 265 6.44 17.86 -25.72
N LYS A 266 7.45 17.12 -25.24
CA LYS A 266 8.35 16.31 -26.08
C LYS A 266 8.10 14.79 -26.02
N ARG A 267 6.95 14.36 -25.49
CA ARG A 267 6.55 12.95 -25.59
C ARG A 267 6.05 12.69 -27.02
N THR A 268 6.93 12.17 -27.87
CA THR A 268 6.65 11.71 -29.23
C THR A 268 5.60 10.59 -29.26
N ARG A 269 5.03 10.35 -30.45
CA ARG A 269 4.02 9.29 -30.69
C ARG A 269 4.59 7.88 -30.49
N ASN A 270 5.86 7.68 -30.86
CA ASN A 270 6.54 6.38 -30.89
C ASN A 270 7.67 6.33 -29.85
N GLY A 271 7.74 5.25 -29.08
CA GLY A 271 8.89 4.89 -28.23
C GLY A 271 9.09 5.72 -26.95
N GLN A 272 10.16 5.39 -26.22
CA GLN A 272 10.76 6.25 -25.19
C GLN A 272 12.02 6.89 -25.79
N PRO A 273 12.45 8.09 -25.35
CA PRO A 273 13.76 8.62 -25.71
C PRO A 273 14.84 7.68 -25.16
N ASN A 274 15.55 7.00 -26.06
CA ASN A 274 16.42 5.88 -25.68
C ASN A 274 17.77 6.32 -25.08
N TYR A 275 18.16 7.58 -25.22
CA TYR A 275 19.42 8.08 -24.64
C TYR A 275 19.27 9.29 -23.72
N VAL A 276 20.07 9.30 -22.64
CA VAL A 276 20.04 10.34 -21.59
C VAL A 276 20.44 11.72 -22.15
N LYS A 277 21.42 11.79 -23.05
CA LYS A 277 21.82 13.05 -23.72
C LYS A 277 20.66 13.68 -24.50
N GLU A 278 19.89 12.86 -25.23
CA GLU A 278 18.71 13.31 -25.99
C GLU A 278 17.62 13.87 -25.07
N LEU A 279 17.36 13.17 -23.96
CA LEU A 279 16.39 13.63 -22.96
C LEU A 279 16.77 15.01 -22.40
N HIS A 280 18.06 15.31 -22.23
CA HIS A 280 18.52 16.62 -21.76
C HIS A 280 18.33 17.71 -22.81
N ARG A 281 18.72 17.46 -24.06
CA ARG A 281 18.50 18.38 -25.20
C ARG A 281 17.00 18.68 -25.35
N SER A 282 16.19 17.62 -25.43
CA SER A 282 14.73 17.67 -25.56
C SER A 282 14.05 18.41 -24.39
N LEU A 283 14.46 18.18 -23.14
CA LEU A 283 13.93 18.93 -21.99
C LEU A 283 14.34 20.40 -22.01
N LYS A 284 15.58 20.73 -22.42
CA LYS A 284 16.05 22.12 -22.54
C LYS A 284 15.23 22.90 -23.58
N GLU A 285 15.07 22.34 -24.78
CA GLU A 285 14.19 22.87 -25.84
C GLU A 285 12.74 23.07 -25.37
N ALA A 286 12.26 22.21 -24.47
CA ALA A 286 10.92 22.31 -23.90
C ALA A 286 10.77 23.33 -22.74
N GLY A 287 11.84 24.06 -22.40
CA GLY A 287 11.86 25.08 -21.34
C GLY A 287 12.35 24.59 -19.96
N PHE A 288 13.03 23.44 -19.91
CA PHE A 288 13.56 22.85 -18.68
C PHE A 288 15.06 22.55 -18.83
N ASP A 289 15.89 23.59 -18.72
CA ASP A 289 17.34 23.40 -18.59
C ASP A 289 17.66 22.67 -17.28
N VAL A 290 18.09 21.42 -17.43
CA VAL A 290 18.43 20.50 -16.34
C VAL A 290 19.67 21.00 -15.57
N LYS A 291 20.72 21.43 -16.27
CA LYS A 291 21.98 21.87 -15.66
C LYS A 291 21.75 23.10 -14.78
N LYS A 292 21.17 24.17 -15.34
CA LYS A 292 20.92 25.44 -14.65
C LYS A 292 20.02 25.26 -13.41
N ARG A 293 18.99 24.42 -13.49
CA ARG A 293 18.04 24.22 -12.38
C ARG A 293 18.62 23.47 -11.19
N PHE A 294 19.41 22.41 -11.42
CA PHE A 294 19.98 21.64 -10.31
C PHE A 294 21.28 22.25 -9.76
N ALA A 295 22.04 23.03 -10.55
CA ALA A 295 23.09 23.89 -10.01
C ALA A 295 22.53 24.90 -8.99
N ALA A 296 21.39 25.54 -9.30
CA ALA A 296 20.69 26.43 -8.37
C ALA A 296 20.14 25.71 -7.11
N VAL A 297 19.88 24.38 -7.19
CA VAL A 297 19.54 23.57 -6.01
C VAL A 297 20.79 23.23 -5.20
N GLU A 298 21.93 22.94 -5.85
CA GLU A 298 23.20 22.63 -5.17
C GLU A 298 23.76 23.84 -4.43
N ALA A 299 23.70 25.04 -5.03
CA ALA A 299 24.08 26.29 -4.36
C ALA A 299 23.26 26.53 -3.08
N ARG A 300 21.92 26.36 -3.16
CA ARG A 300 21.03 26.46 -2.01
C ARG A 300 21.28 25.37 -0.97
N TRP A 301 21.53 24.13 -1.40
CA TRP A 301 21.87 23.02 -0.51
C TRP A 301 23.16 23.28 0.28
N LYS A 302 24.20 23.85 -0.34
CA LYS A 302 25.44 24.25 0.33
C LYS A 302 25.14 25.31 1.40
N ALA A 303 24.53 26.42 1.01
CA ALA A 303 24.26 27.58 1.87
C ALA A 303 23.21 27.33 2.99
N GLU A 304 22.28 26.38 2.79
CA GLU A 304 21.18 26.16 3.74
C GLU A 304 21.66 25.66 5.10
N LYS A 305 21.36 26.40 6.16
CA LYS A 305 21.68 26.02 7.55
C LYS A 305 20.53 25.24 8.21
N GLU A 306 19.29 25.46 7.78
CA GLU A 306 18.10 24.85 8.39
C GLU A 306 17.99 23.35 8.07
N PRO A 307 18.07 22.44 9.06
CA PRO A 307 18.21 21.00 8.81
C PRO A 307 17.10 20.40 7.94
N GLU A 308 15.85 20.82 8.14
CA GLU A 308 14.70 20.28 7.39
C GLU A 308 14.65 20.81 5.95
N ALA A 309 15.10 22.04 5.73
CA ALA A 309 15.24 22.63 4.40
C ALA A 309 16.41 21.98 3.64
N LYS A 310 17.55 21.79 4.32
CA LYS A 310 18.74 21.12 3.76
C LYS A 310 18.40 19.69 3.34
N LYS A 311 17.63 18.95 4.16
CA LYS A 311 17.09 17.62 3.82
C LYS A 311 16.27 17.61 2.54
N LEU A 312 15.37 18.58 2.33
CA LEU A 312 14.59 18.69 1.09
C LEU A 312 15.48 18.92 -0.14
N TYR A 313 16.48 19.81 -0.05
CA TYR A 313 17.41 20.02 -1.15
C TYR A 313 18.26 18.76 -1.42
N THR A 314 18.73 18.05 -0.38
CA THR A 314 19.45 16.76 -0.51
C THR A 314 18.63 15.76 -1.33
N LEU A 315 17.34 15.60 -1.02
CA LEU A 315 16.45 14.71 -1.79
C LEU A 315 16.25 15.20 -3.23
N GLN A 316 16.10 16.52 -3.44
CA GLN A 316 15.93 17.08 -4.78
C GLN A 316 17.18 16.83 -5.66
N LEU A 317 18.38 16.94 -5.09
CA LEU A 317 19.64 16.61 -5.75
C LEU A 317 19.74 15.11 -6.07
N ALA A 318 19.44 14.23 -5.11
CA ALA A 318 19.43 12.79 -5.36
C ALA A 318 18.42 12.40 -6.47
N LEU A 319 17.23 13.02 -6.49
CA LEU A 319 16.20 12.79 -7.52
C LEU A 319 16.64 13.21 -8.94
N SER A 320 17.65 14.08 -9.06
CA SER A 320 18.21 14.44 -10.37
C SER A 320 18.99 13.27 -10.97
N GLN A 321 19.92 12.67 -10.21
CA GLN A 321 20.75 11.56 -10.65
C GLN A 321 19.89 10.35 -11.07
N TYR A 322 18.83 10.04 -10.31
CA TYR A 322 17.90 8.96 -10.65
C TYR A 322 17.25 9.14 -12.03
N LYS A 323 16.89 10.38 -12.40
CA LYS A 323 16.30 10.70 -13.72
C LYS A 323 17.35 10.77 -14.86
N GLY A 324 18.61 10.43 -14.58
CA GLY A 324 19.72 10.46 -15.53
C GLY A 324 20.44 11.81 -15.63
N TYR A 325 20.01 12.82 -14.86
CA TYR A 325 20.37 14.22 -15.13
C TYR A 325 21.84 14.57 -14.94
N PHE A 326 22.54 13.85 -14.08
CA PHE A 326 23.95 14.08 -13.77
C PHE A 326 24.67 12.75 -13.50
N GLN A 327 25.99 12.77 -13.62
CA GLN A 327 26.83 11.75 -13.02
C GLN A 327 26.65 11.71 -11.49
N ARG A 328 26.95 10.55 -10.90
CA ARG A 328 26.67 10.23 -9.50
C ARG A 328 27.69 10.88 -8.56
N LYS A 329 27.32 11.97 -7.86
CA LYS A 329 28.13 12.56 -6.79
C LYS A 329 27.93 11.79 -5.47
N LYS A 330 28.94 11.02 -5.04
CA LYS A 330 28.94 10.22 -3.78
C LYS A 330 28.50 11.04 -2.56
N ALA A 331 28.94 12.29 -2.44
CA ALA A 331 28.60 13.19 -1.35
C ALA A 331 27.09 13.42 -1.17
N TRP A 332 26.30 13.49 -2.26
CA TRP A 332 24.84 13.66 -2.17
C TRP A 332 24.16 12.37 -1.66
N ASP A 333 24.63 11.19 -2.06
CA ASP A 333 24.11 9.91 -1.59
C ASP A 333 24.44 9.69 -0.11
N THR A 334 25.69 9.96 0.31
CA THR A 334 26.08 9.88 1.72
C THR A 334 25.29 10.88 2.56
N ALA A 335 25.10 12.11 2.08
CA ALA A 335 24.23 13.08 2.73
C ALA A 335 22.78 12.59 2.82
N PHE A 336 22.27 11.92 1.78
CA PHE A 336 20.91 11.37 1.74
C PHE A 336 20.73 10.18 2.70
N CYS A 337 21.64 9.20 2.71
CA CYS A 337 21.56 8.06 3.64
C CYS A 337 21.76 8.48 5.12
N ARG A 338 22.55 9.53 5.39
CA ARG A 338 22.70 10.11 6.74
C ARG A 338 21.49 10.97 7.16
N SER A 339 20.93 11.76 6.24
CA SER A 339 19.87 12.74 6.53
C SER A 339 18.48 12.14 6.83
N TRP A 340 18.24 10.88 6.49
CA TRP A 340 16.91 10.25 6.49
C TRP A 340 16.95 8.99 7.37
N GLY A 341 16.82 9.18 8.69
CA GLY A 341 17.05 8.16 9.72
C GLY A 341 15.82 7.75 10.55
N PRO A 342 15.97 6.77 11.47
CA PRO A 342 14.86 6.04 12.12
C PRO A 342 13.89 6.87 12.99
N LYS A 343 14.20 8.15 13.25
CA LYS A 343 13.40 9.05 14.10
C LYS A 343 12.55 10.07 13.30
N GLU A 344 12.85 10.35 12.02
CA GLU A 344 12.28 11.50 11.30
C GLU A 344 11.74 11.16 9.90
N PRO A 345 10.41 11.07 9.70
CA PRO A 345 9.84 10.42 8.53
C PRO A 345 9.57 11.35 7.33
N LEU A 346 10.57 12.11 6.87
CA LEU A 346 10.42 13.04 5.73
C LEU A 346 10.02 12.34 4.40
N TRP A 347 10.21 11.02 4.26
CA TRP A 347 9.71 10.22 3.12
C TRP A 347 8.17 10.16 3.04
N ARG A 348 7.46 10.66 4.06
CA ARG A 348 6.00 10.83 4.04
C ARG A 348 5.53 12.05 3.24
N PHE A 349 6.40 12.99 2.88
CA PHE A 349 6.01 14.24 2.21
C PHE A 349 5.62 14.02 0.75
N PHE A 350 6.20 12.99 0.11
CA PHE A 350 6.08 12.78 -1.32
C PHE A 350 4.99 11.75 -1.62
N PRO A 351 4.01 12.05 -2.49
CA PRO A 351 3.08 11.04 -3.01
C PRO A 351 3.79 10.03 -3.93
N TYR A 352 5.10 10.20 -4.13
CA TYR A 352 5.97 9.44 -5.02
C TYR A 352 6.95 8.53 -4.26
N GLN A 353 6.51 7.89 -3.18
CA GLN A 353 7.29 6.87 -2.46
C GLN A 353 7.83 5.77 -3.39
N HIS A 354 7.13 5.48 -4.49
CA HIS A 354 7.55 4.55 -5.54
C HIS A 354 8.77 5.01 -6.36
N TYR A 355 9.09 6.30 -6.39
CA TYR A 355 10.32 6.81 -7.00
C TYR A 355 11.51 6.70 -6.04
N MET A 356 11.27 6.72 -4.72
CA MET A 356 12.32 6.52 -3.71
C MET A 356 12.90 5.10 -3.72
N SER A 357 12.14 4.08 -4.13
CA SER A 357 12.71 2.75 -4.38
C SER A 357 13.52 2.63 -5.68
N GLY A 358 13.49 3.63 -6.55
CA GLY A 358 14.40 3.77 -7.69
C GLY A 358 15.69 4.51 -7.33
N LEU A 359 15.58 5.56 -6.52
CA LEU A 359 16.71 6.36 -5.99
C LEU A 359 17.82 5.50 -5.36
N LEU A 360 17.44 4.64 -4.42
CA LEU A 360 18.36 4.03 -3.46
C LEU A 360 19.24 2.90 -4.05
N PHE A 361 18.79 2.26 -5.14
CA PHE A 361 19.16 0.86 -5.42
C PHE A 361 19.59 0.55 -6.86
N ARG A 362 20.09 1.54 -7.62
CA ARG A 362 20.50 1.34 -9.03
C ARG A 362 21.88 0.66 -9.19
N THR A 363 22.71 0.62 -8.15
CA THR A 363 24.06 0.03 -8.18
C THR A 363 24.30 -0.85 -6.94
N LYS A 364 25.31 -1.75 -6.99
CA LYS A 364 25.70 -2.61 -5.85
C LYS A 364 25.86 -1.79 -4.56
N ASP A 365 26.56 -0.67 -4.66
CA ASP A 365 27.28 -0.09 -3.51
C ASP A 365 26.40 0.89 -2.73
N SER A 366 25.58 1.69 -3.44
CA SER A 366 24.55 2.55 -2.84
C SER A 366 23.54 1.79 -1.98
N LEU A 367 23.38 0.50 -2.26
CA LEU A 367 22.47 -0.39 -1.56
C LEU A 367 22.88 -0.56 -0.09
N TYR A 368 24.19 -0.69 0.19
CA TYR A 368 24.72 -0.99 1.52
C TYR A 368 24.70 0.24 2.44
N ASP A 369 25.14 1.40 1.94
CA ASP A 369 25.16 2.68 2.67
C ASP A 369 23.80 3.03 3.31
N CYS A 370 22.72 2.80 2.57
CA CYS A 370 21.36 3.08 3.02
C CYS A 370 20.67 1.88 3.69
N LEU A 371 21.18 0.65 3.56
CA LEU A 371 20.54 -0.54 4.14
C LEU A 371 20.52 -0.52 5.68
N ALA A 372 21.62 -0.11 6.33
CA ALA A 372 21.67 -0.06 7.80
C ALA A 372 20.78 1.03 8.42
N PRO A 373 20.70 2.27 7.88
CA PRO A 373 19.66 3.24 8.26
C PRO A 373 18.23 2.74 8.03
N ILE A 374 17.94 2.16 6.86
CA ILE A 374 16.59 1.68 6.51
C ILE A 374 16.17 0.48 7.38
N SER A 375 17.08 -0.46 7.66
CA SER A 375 16.85 -1.60 8.56
C SER A 375 16.56 -1.14 10.00
N ARG A 376 17.27 -0.11 10.48
CA ARG A 376 16.96 0.51 11.79
C ARG A 376 15.60 1.23 11.77
N TYR A 377 15.23 1.90 10.68
CA TYR A 377 13.90 2.54 10.56
C TYR A 377 12.74 1.54 10.43
N THR A 378 12.92 0.42 9.72
CA THR A 378 11.86 -0.59 9.65
C THR A 378 11.58 -1.18 11.03
N LYS A 379 12.60 -1.38 11.87
CA LYS A 379 12.43 -1.77 13.28
C LYS A 379 11.66 -0.73 14.13
N THR A 380 11.76 0.58 13.85
CA THR A 380 11.01 1.63 14.58
C THR A 380 9.62 1.94 14.01
N LEU A 381 9.21 1.36 12.88
CA LEU A 381 7.84 1.50 12.36
C LEU A 381 6.84 0.70 13.22
N PRO A 382 5.84 1.35 13.87
CA PRO A 382 4.90 0.66 14.77
C PRO A 382 3.76 -0.06 14.03
N ASP A 383 3.52 0.29 12.76
CA ASP A 383 2.55 -0.40 11.90
C ASP A 383 3.25 -1.46 11.03
N PRO A 384 2.94 -2.76 11.19
CA PRO A 384 3.48 -3.81 10.34
C PRO A 384 3.16 -3.61 8.85
N ILE A 385 2.01 -2.99 8.50
CA ILE A 385 1.62 -2.75 7.11
C ILE A 385 2.47 -1.64 6.48
N ALA A 386 2.81 -0.57 7.21
CA ALA A 386 3.79 0.41 6.79
C ALA A 386 5.20 -0.20 6.66
N ARG A 387 5.60 -1.05 7.61
CA ARG A 387 6.87 -1.79 7.59
C ARG A 387 7.00 -2.66 6.33
N MET A 388 5.93 -3.38 5.98
CA MET A 388 5.80 -4.14 4.73
C MET A 388 5.86 -3.24 3.50
N LYS A 389 5.02 -2.20 3.44
CA LYS A 389 4.92 -1.32 2.26
C LYS A 389 6.26 -0.66 1.94
N LEU A 390 7.05 -0.33 2.96
CA LEU A 390 8.44 0.08 2.79
C LEU A 390 9.28 -1.06 2.20
N ILE A 391 9.48 -2.18 2.90
CA ILE A 391 10.43 -3.24 2.47
C ILE A 391 10.04 -3.89 1.14
N SER A 392 8.75 -4.18 0.93
CA SER A 392 8.23 -4.69 -0.34
C SER A 392 8.38 -3.69 -1.49
N SER A 393 8.55 -2.38 -1.24
CA SER A 393 8.90 -1.42 -2.29
C SER A 393 10.39 -1.46 -2.67
N LEU A 394 11.28 -1.72 -1.70
CA LEU A 394 12.73 -1.92 -1.95
C LEU A 394 12.93 -3.18 -2.79
N MET A 395 12.33 -4.30 -2.37
CA MET A 395 12.42 -5.60 -3.05
C MET A 395 11.85 -5.56 -4.48
N ARG A 396 10.76 -4.81 -4.70
CA ARG A 396 10.09 -4.74 -6.01
C ARG A 396 10.99 -4.17 -7.11
N ARG A 397 11.92 -3.27 -6.79
CA ARG A 397 12.84 -2.69 -7.78
C ARG A 397 13.78 -3.75 -8.37
N ARG A 398 14.45 -4.49 -7.48
CA ARG A 398 15.46 -5.51 -7.83
C ARG A 398 14.90 -6.67 -8.67
N TYR A 399 13.58 -6.91 -8.63
CA TYR A 399 12.88 -7.86 -9.51
C TYR A 399 12.68 -7.35 -10.95
N PHE A 400 12.48 -6.04 -11.15
CA PHE A 400 12.35 -5.45 -12.48
C PHE A 400 13.71 -5.23 -13.16
N ASP A 401 14.75 -4.88 -12.38
CA ASP A 401 16.12 -4.79 -12.88
C ASP A 401 16.78 -6.18 -13.10
N SER A 402 16.11 -7.30 -12.78
CA SER A 402 16.63 -8.67 -12.95
C SER A 402 15.93 -9.52 -14.02
N ARG A 403 15.86 -9.00 -15.25
CA ARG A 403 16.16 -9.87 -16.41
C ARG A 403 17.70 -9.93 -16.50
N PHE A 404 18.26 -11.11 -16.77
CA PHE A 404 19.70 -11.44 -16.73
C PHE A 404 20.41 -11.49 -15.35
N SER A 405 21.32 -12.47 -15.23
CA SER A 405 22.42 -12.62 -14.26
C SER A 405 22.14 -13.13 -12.81
N LYS A 406 22.26 -14.47 -12.69
CA LYS A 406 22.85 -15.23 -11.56
C LYS A 406 22.02 -15.38 -10.24
N LYS A 407 21.27 -16.50 -10.16
CA LYS A 407 20.63 -17.10 -8.96
C LYS A 407 21.51 -17.08 -7.68
N LYS A 408 22.81 -17.40 -7.80
CA LYS A 408 23.77 -17.51 -6.67
C LYS A 408 23.83 -16.30 -5.71
N ARG A 409 23.32 -15.12 -6.11
CA ARG A 409 23.40 -13.87 -5.31
C ARG A 409 22.23 -13.64 -4.33
N TYR A 410 21.28 -14.57 -4.18
CA TYR A 410 20.16 -14.44 -3.23
C TYR A 410 20.27 -15.32 -1.98
N GLU A 411 20.95 -16.47 -2.06
CA GLU A 411 21.08 -17.41 -0.93
C GLU A 411 21.86 -16.82 0.25
N HIS A 412 22.78 -15.87 -0.02
CA HIS A 412 23.61 -15.18 0.98
C HIS A 412 23.22 -13.69 1.16
N TYR A 413 21.92 -13.34 1.13
CA TYR A 413 21.46 -11.95 1.25
C TYR A 413 20.62 -11.70 2.53
N PRO A 414 21.24 -11.20 3.63
CA PRO A 414 20.57 -11.05 4.93
C PRO A 414 19.25 -10.24 4.94
N PRO A 415 19.04 -9.22 4.07
CA PRO A 415 17.75 -8.55 4.00
C PRO A 415 16.62 -9.42 3.43
N ALA A 416 16.88 -10.49 2.66
CA ALA A 416 15.82 -11.39 2.18
C ALA A 416 15.37 -12.41 3.24
N THR A 417 16.27 -12.93 4.07
CA THR A 417 15.88 -13.74 5.24
C THR A 417 15.16 -12.87 6.28
N SER A 418 15.63 -11.64 6.51
CA SER A 418 14.95 -10.64 7.36
C SER A 418 13.56 -10.26 6.83
N TYR A 419 13.41 -10.08 5.51
CA TYR A 419 12.12 -9.83 4.87
C TYR A 419 11.19 -11.04 4.98
N LEU A 420 11.72 -12.26 4.85
CA LEU A 420 10.94 -13.48 4.99
C LEU A 420 10.39 -13.64 6.42
N ALA A 421 11.24 -13.43 7.43
CA ALA A 421 10.84 -13.44 8.84
C ALA A 421 9.74 -12.41 9.12
N LEU A 422 9.90 -11.16 8.64
CA LEU A 422 8.87 -10.13 8.77
C LEU A 422 7.55 -10.54 8.10
N LEU A 423 7.60 -11.10 6.89
CA LEU A 423 6.39 -11.56 6.19
C LEU A 423 5.67 -12.68 6.96
N GLN A 424 6.42 -13.53 7.68
CA GLN A 424 5.87 -14.58 8.55
C GLN A 424 5.27 -14.00 9.84
N GLU A 425 5.96 -13.08 10.51
CA GLU A 425 5.44 -12.36 11.68
C GLU A 425 4.12 -11.64 11.34
N MET A 426 4.08 -10.94 10.21
CA MET A 426 2.86 -10.31 9.71
C MET A 426 1.75 -11.29 9.35
N TYR A 427 2.10 -12.47 8.83
CA TYR A 427 1.12 -13.50 8.54
C TYR A 427 0.48 -14.00 9.85
N ILE A 428 1.25 -14.20 10.91
CA ILE A 428 0.73 -14.52 12.25
C ILE A 428 -0.18 -13.37 12.73
N THR A 429 0.30 -12.12 12.73
CA THR A 429 -0.47 -10.96 13.22
C THR A 429 -1.80 -10.80 12.48
N LEU A 430 -1.81 -10.88 11.15
CA LEU A 430 -3.02 -10.72 10.33
C LEU A 430 -4.04 -11.86 10.54
N HIS A 431 -3.62 -13.02 11.00
CA HIS A 431 -4.52 -14.11 11.37
C HIS A 431 -4.99 -13.99 12.83
N LYS A 432 -4.08 -13.79 13.80
CA LYS A 432 -4.41 -13.52 15.22
C LYS A 432 -5.38 -12.34 15.41
N THR A 433 -5.25 -11.26 14.63
CA THR A 433 -6.12 -10.08 14.69
C THR A 433 -7.37 -10.15 13.77
N ASN A 434 -7.66 -11.32 13.21
CA ASN A 434 -8.71 -11.56 12.22
C ASN A 434 -8.81 -10.50 11.10
N ALA A 435 -7.67 -10.07 10.55
CA ALA A 435 -7.64 -8.99 9.56
C ALA A 435 -8.38 -9.36 8.24
N PRO A 436 -8.79 -8.37 7.42
CA PRO A 436 -9.55 -8.60 6.19
C PRO A 436 -8.90 -9.61 5.23
N ALA A 437 -9.73 -10.41 4.56
CA ALA A 437 -9.28 -11.48 3.65
C ALA A 437 -8.38 -10.97 2.49
N THR A 438 -8.54 -9.71 2.07
CA THR A 438 -7.66 -9.05 1.08
C THR A 438 -6.22 -8.93 1.60
N SER A 439 -6.03 -8.55 2.87
CA SER A 439 -4.72 -8.49 3.54
C SER A 439 -4.11 -9.88 3.72
N LYS A 440 -4.90 -10.86 4.17
CA LYS A 440 -4.47 -12.27 4.34
C LYS A 440 -4.04 -12.91 3.00
N ARG A 441 -4.79 -12.68 1.92
CA ARG A 441 -4.40 -13.12 0.55
C ARG A 441 -3.13 -12.41 0.06
N MET A 442 -2.98 -11.11 0.33
CA MET A 442 -1.81 -10.32 -0.07
C MET A 442 -0.51 -10.79 0.61
N ILE A 443 -0.50 -10.96 1.93
CA ILE A 443 0.72 -11.41 2.64
C ILE A 443 1.13 -12.82 2.17
N SER A 444 0.15 -13.69 1.93
CA SER A 444 0.36 -15.05 1.39
C SER A 444 0.97 -15.04 -0.02
N PHE A 445 0.60 -14.08 -0.87
CA PHE A 445 1.22 -13.90 -2.19
C PHE A 445 2.70 -13.46 -2.07
N TYR A 446 3.00 -12.47 -1.22
CA TYR A 446 4.39 -12.03 -1.02
C TYR A 446 5.27 -13.09 -0.35
N LEU A 447 4.72 -13.93 0.54
CA LEU A 447 5.42 -15.09 1.11
C LEU A 447 5.80 -16.13 0.06
N LYS A 448 4.89 -16.45 -0.87
CA LYS A 448 5.17 -17.32 -2.02
C LYS A 448 6.25 -16.72 -2.93
N LEU A 449 6.11 -15.44 -3.27
CA LEU A 449 7.04 -14.74 -4.16
C LEU A 449 8.46 -14.63 -3.57
N ALA A 450 8.59 -14.22 -2.30
CA ALA A 450 9.88 -14.10 -1.63
C ALA A 450 10.62 -15.45 -1.53
N ARG A 451 9.89 -16.55 -1.28
CA ARG A 451 10.48 -17.90 -1.26
C ARG A 451 10.81 -18.44 -2.66
N SER A 452 10.05 -18.07 -3.69
CA SER A 452 10.42 -18.39 -5.08
C SER A 452 11.75 -17.75 -5.52
N MET A 453 12.20 -16.70 -4.83
CA MET A 453 13.49 -16.02 -5.07
C MET A 453 14.63 -16.62 -4.23
N LEU A 454 14.32 -17.32 -3.13
CA LEU A 454 15.29 -17.92 -2.20
C LEU A 454 15.51 -19.42 -2.47
N ASN A 455 14.44 -20.19 -2.68
CA ASN A 455 14.50 -21.65 -2.72
C ASN A 455 14.77 -22.16 -4.13
N SER A 456 16.01 -21.98 -4.62
CA SER A 456 16.45 -22.49 -5.93
C SER A 456 16.53 -24.03 -5.98
N ARG A 457 16.69 -24.67 -4.81
CA ARG A 457 16.80 -26.12 -4.59
C ARG A 457 16.05 -26.54 -3.31
N SER A 458 14.71 -26.50 -3.34
CA SER A 458 13.90 -27.05 -2.24
C SER A 458 14.19 -28.54 -2.02
N LYS A 459 14.29 -28.96 -0.75
CA LYS A 459 14.51 -30.36 -0.34
C LYS A 459 13.23 -31.21 -0.40
N LEU A 460 12.06 -30.56 -0.42
CA LEU A 460 10.74 -31.20 -0.33
C LEU A 460 10.21 -31.61 -1.72
N ARG A 461 10.82 -32.63 -2.32
CA ARG A 461 10.47 -33.11 -3.67
C ARG A 461 9.72 -34.43 -3.61
N ARG A 462 8.73 -34.60 -4.49
CA ARG A 462 8.02 -35.87 -4.67
C ARG A 462 9.02 -36.98 -5.04
N GLY A 463 8.92 -38.12 -4.38
CA GLY A 463 9.78 -39.28 -4.57
C GLY A 463 11.05 -39.29 -3.71
N HIS A 464 11.47 -38.16 -3.12
CA HIS A 464 12.63 -38.12 -2.21
C HIS A 464 12.23 -38.46 -0.76
N PRO A 465 13.18 -38.94 0.08
CA PRO A 465 12.97 -39.07 1.52
C PRO A 465 12.51 -37.75 2.16
N ALA A 466 11.66 -37.84 3.18
CA ALA A 466 11.36 -36.71 4.03
C ALA A 466 12.61 -36.28 4.83
N PRO A 467 12.84 -34.96 5.01
CA PRO A 467 14.06 -34.46 5.64
C PRO A 467 14.11 -34.75 7.15
N ALA A 468 15.33 -34.78 7.70
CA ALA A 468 15.58 -34.97 9.12
C ALA A 468 14.89 -33.91 9.99
N PHE A 469 14.14 -34.35 11.00
CA PHE A 469 13.35 -33.50 11.90
C PHE A 469 13.18 -34.16 13.26
N LYS A 470 13.03 -33.31 14.28
CA LYS A 470 12.61 -33.65 15.65
C LYS A 470 11.44 -32.74 16.05
N VAL A 471 10.42 -33.29 16.71
CA VAL A 471 9.27 -32.57 17.25
C VAL A 471 8.88 -33.16 18.60
N LYS A 472 8.91 -32.32 19.64
CA LYS A 472 8.39 -32.60 20.99
C LYS A 472 6.94 -33.11 20.90
N ALA A 473 6.70 -34.32 21.42
CA ALA A 473 5.37 -34.91 21.42
C ALA A 473 4.43 -34.15 22.36
N LEU A 474 3.14 -34.18 22.04
CA LEU A 474 2.11 -33.52 22.82
C LEU A 474 1.01 -34.53 23.19
N HIS A 475 1.31 -35.38 24.17
CA HIS A 475 0.37 -36.36 24.71
C HIS A 475 -0.88 -35.71 25.29
N ARG A 476 -1.98 -36.47 25.29
CA ARG A 476 -3.21 -36.08 25.98
C ARG A 476 -3.93 -37.25 26.63
N TYR A 477 -4.49 -36.95 27.80
CA TYR A 477 -5.45 -37.72 28.58
C TYR A 477 -6.28 -38.73 27.76
N LYS A 478 -6.18 -40.00 28.16
CA LYS A 478 -6.94 -41.19 27.72
C LYS A 478 -6.82 -41.74 26.29
N HIS A 479 -6.29 -41.04 25.27
CA HIS A 479 -6.39 -41.56 23.87
C HIS A 479 -5.16 -41.50 22.93
N THR A 480 -3.99 -41.00 23.36
CA THR A 480 -2.75 -41.23 22.57
C THR A 480 -2.24 -42.65 22.81
N HIS A 481 -2.05 -43.43 21.73
CA HIS A 481 -1.81 -44.89 21.80
C HIS A 481 -0.50 -45.31 22.48
N ASP A 482 0.43 -44.38 22.73
CA ASP A 482 1.58 -44.60 23.59
C ASP A 482 1.94 -43.29 24.32
N THR A 483 2.15 -43.36 25.63
CA THR A 483 2.58 -42.24 26.48
C THR A 483 4.10 -42.13 26.61
N ARG A 484 4.85 -43.13 26.13
CA ARG A 484 6.33 -43.18 26.18
C ARG A 484 7.01 -42.39 25.06
N ILE A 485 6.29 -42.07 23.97
CA ILE A 485 6.84 -41.40 22.78
C ILE A 485 7.01 -39.89 23.04
N THR A 486 8.09 -39.49 23.70
CA THR A 486 8.38 -38.07 24.04
C THR A 486 8.72 -37.18 22.84
N GLU A 487 9.11 -37.77 21.70
CA GLU A 487 9.50 -37.07 20.48
C GLU A 487 9.07 -37.84 19.21
N TYR A 488 8.63 -37.11 18.18
CA TYR A 488 8.45 -37.63 16.83
C TYR A 488 9.64 -37.25 15.92
N ASN A 489 10.17 -38.24 15.20
CA ASN A 489 11.29 -38.08 14.27
C ASN A 489 11.12 -38.96 13.00
N GLN A 490 12.22 -39.37 12.34
CA GLN A 490 12.20 -40.09 11.05
C GLN A 490 11.68 -41.51 11.14
N SER A 491 11.87 -42.22 12.26
CA SER A 491 11.39 -43.60 12.42
C SER A 491 9.87 -43.68 12.33
N PHE A 492 9.17 -42.71 12.93
CA PHE A 492 7.72 -42.56 12.90
C PHE A 492 7.12 -42.45 11.48
N LEU A 493 7.92 -42.07 10.48
CA LEU A 493 7.47 -42.01 9.08
C LEU A 493 7.52 -43.36 8.32
N ARG A 494 8.01 -44.44 8.96
CA ARG A 494 8.16 -45.75 8.34
C ARG A 494 6.95 -46.64 8.60
N GLY A 495 6.72 -47.62 7.71
CA GLY A 495 5.64 -48.61 7.82
C GLY A 495 4.22 -48.08 7.55
N LYS A 496 3.93 -46.80 7.85
CA LYS A 496 2.60 -46.20 7.70
C LYS A 496 2.61 -44.99 6.76
N TRP A 497 1.58 -44.88 5.93
CA TRP A 497 1.25 -43.65 5.22
C TRP A 497 1.01 -42.53 6.24
N THR A 498 1.83 -41.49 6.19
CA THR A 498 1.84 -40.44 7.23
C THR A 498 1.48 -39.09 6.62
N LEU A 499 0.39 -38.50 7.09
CA LEU A 499 0.01 -37.13 6.78
C LEU A 499 0.57 -36.19 7.85
N LEU A 500 1.61 -35.42 7.50
CA LEU A 500 2.07 -34.30 8.32
C LEU A 500 1.14 -33.10 8.10
N HIS A 501 0.61 -32.57 9.20
CA HIS A 501 -0.35 -31.47 9.21
C HIS A 501 0.15 -30.35 10.13
N PHE A 502 0.65 -29.26 9.54
CA PHE A 502 1.14 -28.10 10.30
C PHE A 502 0.03 -27.04 10.45
N TRP A 503 -0.25 -26.62 11.69
CA TRP A 503 -1.46 -25.87 12.04
C TRP A 503 -1.34 -25.03 13.32
N SER A 504 -2.40 -24.30 13.68
CA SER A 504 -2.60 -23.66 15.00
C SER A 504 -4.04 -23.10 15.08
N LEU A 505 -4.51 -22.76 16.29
CA LEU A 505 -5.81 -22.16 16.57
C LEU A 505 -6.01 -20.77 15.95
N TRP A 506 -4.95 -19.95 15.87
CA TRP A 506 -5.04 -18.63 15.23
C TRP A 506 -5.19 -18.71 13.70
N CYS A 507 -4.99 -19.89 13.12
CA CYS A 507 -5.16 -20.15 11.69
C CYS A 507 -6.61 -20.58 11.39
N GLY A 508 -7.48 -19.62 11.09
CA GLY A 508 -8.88 -19.90 10.74
C GLY A 508 -9.06 -20.91 9.58
N GLY A 509 -8.14 -20.91 8.60
CA GLY A 509 -8.13 -21.90 7.51
C GLY A 509 -7.79 -23.34 7.96
N CYS A 510 -7.07 -23.48 9.08
CA CYS A 510 -6.81 -24.75 9.73
C CYS A 510 -8.10 -25.23 10.43
N MET A 511 -8.76 -24.35 11.17
CA MET A 511 -10.01 -24.66 11.87
C MET A 511 -11.11 -25.15 10.90
N THR A 512 -11.29 -24.47 9.76
CA THR A 512 -12.24 -24.89 8.71
C THR A 512 -11.90 -26.23 8.05
N ALA A 513 -10.67 -26.74 8.22
CA ALA A 513 -10.23 -28.01 7.65
C ALA A 513 -10.27 -29.18 8.66
N MET A 514 -10.59 -28.94 9.94
CA MET A 514 -10.69 -30.00 10.95
C MET A 514 -11.74 -31.07 10.60
N PRO A 515 -12.97 -30.74 10.17
CA PRO A 515 -13.97 -31.76 9.82
C PRO A 515 -13.48 -32.72 8.72
N THR A 516 -12.83 -32.18 7.68
CA THR A 516 -12.28 -32.98 6.58
C THR A 516 -11.14 -33.90 7.03
N LEU A 517 -10.31 -33.48 7.99
CA LEU A 517 -9.30 -34.35 8.60
C LEU A 517 -9.92 -35.48 9.42
N HIS A 518 -11.02 -35.23 10.13
CA HIS A 518 -11.76 -36.28 10.84
C HIS A 518 -12.35 -37.30 9.87
N THR A 519 -13.00 -36.86 8.79
CA THR A 519 -13.50 -37.76 7.73
C THR A 519 -12.36 -38.60 7.17
N LEU A 520 -11.26 -37.97 6.75
CA LEU A 520 -10.10 -38.65 6.15
C LEU A 520 -9.47 -39.65 7.14
N TYR A 521 -9.35 -39.32 8.43
CA TYR A 521 -8.86 -40.26 9.43
C TYR A 521 -9.79 -41.47 9.61
N ARG A 522 -11.10 -41.23 9.83
CA ARG A 522 -12.10 -42.30 10.01
C ARG A 522 -12.25 -43.20 8.78
N THR A 523 -12.09 -42.66 7.57
CA THR A 523 -12.22 -43.44 6.32
C THR A 523 -11.00 -44.31 6.02
N TYR A 524 -9.78 -43.83 6.28
CA TYR A 524 -8.55 -44.51 5.82
C TYR A 524 -7.77 -45.23 6.92
N ALA A 525 -7.76 -44.74 8.17
CA ALA A 525 -6.97 -45.39 9.25
C ALA A 525 -7.41 -46.84 9.57
N PRO A 526 -8.70 -47.23 9.49
CA PRO A 526 -9.11 -48.63 9.66
C PRO A 526 -8.88 -49.52 8.43
N LYS A 527 -8.58 -48.95 7.26
CA LYS A 527 -8.58 -49.68 5.97
C LYS A 527 -7.20 -49.86 5.33
N MET A 528 -6.19 -49.18 5.87
CA MET A 528 -4.80 -49.24 5.43
C MET A 528 -3.90 -48.71 6.55
N PRO A 529 -2.59 -49.06 6.59
CA PRO A 529 -1.65 -48.48 7.55
C PRO A 529 -1.47 -46.98 7.28
N PHE A 530 -2.33 -46.16 7.89
CA PHE A 530 -2.40 -44.71 7.73
C PHE A 530 -2.48 -43.99 9.07
N GLN A 531 -1.80 -42.85 9.19
CA GLN A 531 -1.76 -42.02 10.38
C GLN A 531 -1.62 -40.53 10.06
N ILE A 532 -2.08 -39.68 10.97
CA ILE A 532 -1.89 -38.22 10.92
C ILE A 532 -0.98 -37.82 12.08
N LEU A 533 0.00 -36.95 11.80
CA LEU A 533 0.78 -36.24 12.82
C LEU A 533 0.51 -34.74 12.67
N SER A 534 -0.23 -34.18 13.62
CA SER A 534 -0.57 -32.75 13.67
C SER A 534 0.46 -31.98 14.49
N ILE A 535 1.18 -31.07 13.85
CA ILE A 535 2.27 -30.29 14.44
C ILE A 535 1.78 -28.85 14.63
N ALA A 536 1.52 -28.48 15.88
CA ALA A 536 1.01 -27.15 16.23
C ALA A 536 2.15 -26.12 16.26
N LEU A 537 2.08 -25.10 15.41
CA LEU A 537 2.95 -23.92 15.44
C LEU A 537 2.34 -22.90 16.40
N ASP A 538 2.68 -23.00 17.69
CA ASP A 538 2.17 -22.11 18.73
C ASP A 538 3.26 -21.59 19.68
N GLU A 539 2.89 -20.64 20.53
CA GLU A 539 3.79 -20.05 21.55
C GLU A 539 3.80 -20.87 22.85
N SER A 540 2.75 -21.67 23.11
CA SER A 540 2.66 -22.58 24.25
C SER A 540 1.68 -23.72 23.98
N SER A 541 1.96 -24.90 24.55
CA SER A 541 1.08 -26.07 24.41
C SER A 541 -0.27 -25.92 25.10
N ASN A 542 -0.40 -25.01 26.08
CA ASN A 542 -1.59 -24.90 26.94
C ASN A 542 -2.86 -24.57 26.13
N ASN A 543 -2.74 -23.71 25.10
CA ASN A 543 -3.86 -23.37 24.22
C ASN A 543 -4.36 -24.60 23.44
N ILE A 544 -3.43 -25.41 22.91
CA ILE A 544 -3.74 -26.64 22.18
C ILE A 544 -4.37 -27.68 23.11
N ARG A 545 -3.79 -27.87 24.31
CA ARG A 545 -4.30 -28.77 25.35
C ARG A 545 -5.73 -28.40 25.79
N THR A 546 -6.07 -27.11 25.82
CA THR A 546 -7.43 -26.62 26.12
C THR A 546 -8.38 -26.79 24.93
N PHE A 547 -7.98 -26.47 23.70
CA PHE A 547 -8.83 -26.66 22.52
C PHE A 547 -9.30 -28.11 22.36
N TRP A 548 -8.42 -29.08 22.57
CA TRP A 548 -8.75 -30.51 22.51
C TRP A 548 -9.86 -30.95 23.49
N LYS A 549 -10.21 -30.15 24.51
CA LYS A 549 -11.31 -30.44 25.46
C LYS A 549 -12.67 -30.22 24.80
N LYS A 550 -12.72 -29.42 23.73
CA LYS A 550 -13.91 -29.12 22.92
C LYS A 550 -13.87 -29.78 21.54
N TRP A 551 -12.69 -30.15 21.06
CA TRP A 551 -12.50 -30.83 19.78
C TRP A 551 -11.45 -31.96 19.90
N PRO A 552 -11.86 -33.20 20.23
CA PRO A 552 -10.96 -34.34 20.25
C PRO A 552 -10.30 -34.55 18.88
N MET A 553 -9.04 -34.97 18.84
CA MET A 553 -8.33 -35.27 17.59
C MET A 553 -7.61 -36.62 17.76
N PRO A 554 -8.20 -37.75 17.34
CA PRO A 554 -7.80 -39.11 17.75
C PRO A 554 -6.57 -39.68 17.00
N TRP A 555 -5.55 -38.85 16.79
CA TRP A 555 -4.31 -39.17 16.08
C TRP A 555 -3.09 -38.55 16.78
N ASN A 556 -1.90 -38.60 16.16
CA ASN A 556 -0.65 -38.18 16.80
C ASN A 556 -0.45 -36.65 16.76
N HIS A 557 0.17 -36.10 17.81
CA HIS A 557 0.33 -34.64 17.97
C HIS A 557 1.71 -34.25 18.47
N GLY A 558 2.28 -33.22 17.87
CA GLY A 558 3.52 -32.60 18.35
C GLY A 558 3.41 -31.08 18.36
N ILE A 559 4.36 -30.42 19.02
CA ILE A 559 4.42 -28.95 19.08
C ILE A 559 5.71 -28.39 18.50
N ALA A 560 5.54 -27.36 17.69
CA ALA A 560 6.58 -26.49 17.14
C ALA A 560 6.56 -25.16 17.90
N GLU A 561 7.03 -25.21 19.14
CA GLU A 561 7.39 -24.04 19.95
C GLU A 561 8.33 -23.14 19.10
N ASP A 562 8.24 -21.81 19.23
CA ASP A 562 8.82 -20.80 18.31
C ASP A 562 8.12 -20.64 16.93
N LEU A 563 6.89 -21.15 16.74
CA LEU A 563 6.06 -20.90 15.55
C LEU A 563 6.81 -21.25 14.23
N PHE A 564 6.95 -20.28 13.32
CA PHE A 564 7.71 -20.38 12.07
C PHE A 564 9.24 -20.25 12.24
N LYS A 565 9.74 -19.91 13.42
CA LYS A 565 11.18 -19.85 13.75
C LYS A 565 11.70 -21.19 14.27
N SER A 566 10.81 -22.09 14.68
CA SER A 566 11.10 -23.47 15.09
C SER A 566 11.94 -24.26 14.07
N MET A 567 12.71 -25.24 14.55
CA MET A 567 13.56 -26.06 13.69
C MET A 567 12.74 -26.84 12.64
N VAL A 568 11.65 -27.48 13.06
CA VAL A 568 10.76 -28.21 12.14
C VAL A 568 10.13 -27.30 11.08
N ALA A 569 9.77 -26.06 11.43
CA ALA A 569 9.20 -25.12 10.46
C ALA A 569 10.21 -24.65 9.40
N LYS A 570 11.49 -24.56 9.77
CA LYS A 570 12.59 -24.33 8.81
C LYS A 570 12.80 -25.58 7.93
N THR A 571 12.89 -26.77 8.53
CA THR A 571 13.06 -28.06 7.83
C THR A 571 11.97 -28.33 6.78
N PHE A 572 10.69 -28.12 7.11
CA PHE A 572 9.57 -28.29 6.17
C PHE A 572 9.23 -27.02 5.37
N GLU A 573 10.16 -26.06 5.32
CA GLU A 573 10.06 -24.82 4.54
C GLU A 573 8.71 -24.08 4.73
N LEU A 574 8.16 -24.05 5.94
CA LEU A 574 6.77 -23.67 6.18
C LEU A 574 6.48 -22.20 5.85
N THR A 575 5.54 -21.97 4.92
CA THR A 575 5.27 -20.65 4.32
C THR A 575 3.99 -19.98 4.83
N GLY A 576 3.31 -20.59 5.79
CA GLY A 576 1.91 -20.40 6.09
C GLY A 576 1.28 -21.74 6.48
N ILE A 577 0.08 -21.69 7.07
CA ILE A 577 -0.69 -22.85 7.53
C ILE A 577 -2.18 -22.71 7.13
N PRO A 578 -2.96 -23.79 6.96
CA PRO A 578 -2.55 -25.18 7.12
C PRO A 578 -1.57 -25.62 6.03
N ARG A 579 -0.72 -26.59 6.35
CA ARG A 579 0.18 -27.23 5.38
C ARG A 579 0.09 -28.74 5.55
N TYR A 580 -0.16 -29.41 4.43
CA TYR A 580 -0.26 -30.85 4.31
C TYR A 580 0.90 -31.40 3.49
N THR A 581 1.57 -32.41 4.03
CA THR A 581 2.63 -33.18 3.35
C THR A 581 2.33 -34.67 3.57
N LEU A 582 2.09 -35.41 2.48
CA LEU A 582 1.79 -36.85 2.52
C LEU A 582 3.05 -37.65 2.24
N ILE A 583 3.35 -38.60 3.10
CA ILE A 583 4.55 -39.44 3.09
C ILE A 583 4.12 -40.92 3.03
N ASN A 584 4.80 -41.75 2.24
CA ASN A 584 4.51 -43.18 2.10
C ASN A 584 5.23 -44.04 3.17
N PRO A 585 4.91 -45.34 3.32
CA PRO A 585 5.58 -46.25 4.25
C PRO A 585 7.11 -46.37 4.09
N LYS A 586 7.67 -46.02 2.93
CA LYS A 586 9.12 -45.94 2.70
C LYS A 586 9.72 -44.61 3.20
N GLY A 587 8.96 -43.75 3.85
CA GLY A 587 9.41 -42.44 4.35
C GLY A 587 9.60 -41.37 3.26
N HIS A 588 9.12 -41.61 2.03
CA HIS A 588 9.29 -40.70 0.90
C HIS A 588 8.08 -39.79 0.70
N ILE A 589 8.32 -38.53 0.33
CA ILE A 589 7.28 -37.53 0.08
C ILE A 589 6.49 -37.90 -1.18
N VAL A 590 5.18 -38.06 -1.07
CA VAL A 590 4.27 -38.29 -2.20
C VAL A 590 3.59 -36.98 -2.64
N LEU A 591 3.22 -36.13 -1.68
CA LEU A 591 2.71 -34.77 -1.91
C LEU A 591 3.31 -33.79 -0.91
N ASP A 592 3.69 -32.59 -1.37
CA ASP A 592 3.95 -31.42 -0.51
C ASP A 592 3.02 -30.27 -0.94
N ARG A 593 2.67 -29.39 0.01
CA ARG A 593 1.79 -28.21 -0.21
C ARG A 593 0.38 -28.61 -0.68
N ALA A 594 -0.04 -29.83 -0.35
CA ALA A 594 -1.26 -30.44 -0.84
C ALA A 594 -2.53 -29.74 -0.35
N LEU A 595 -3.60 -29.85 -1.12
CA LEU A 595 -4.98 -29.71 -0.64
C LEU A 595 -5.47 -31.06 -0.12
N LEU A 596 -6.36 -31.09 0.87
CA LEU A 596 -6.88 -32.36 1.42
C LEU A 596 -7.53 -33.26 0.36
N LYS A 597 -8.23 -32.71 -0.64
CA LYS A 597 -8.76 -33.46 -1.79
C LYS A 597 -7.67 -34.17 -2.62
N GLN A 598 -6.43 -33.66 -2.64
CA GLN A 598 -5.30 -34.33 -3.30
C GLN A 598 -4.72 -35.45 -2.43
N VAL A 599 -4.68 -35.25 -1.10
CA VAL A 599 -4.30 -36.31 -0.14
C VAL A 599 -5.28 -37.47 -0.21
N GLU A 600 -6.58 -37.18 -0.17
CA GLU A 600 -7.66 -38.15 -0.34
C GLU A 600 -7.57 -38.90 -1.67
N ALA A 601 -7.38 -38.20 -2.80
CA ALA A 601 -7.23 -38.84 -4.10
C ALA A 601 -5.98 -39.77 -4.18
N ALA A 602 -4.88 -39.39 -3.52
CA ALA A 602 -3.69 -40.23 -3.42
C ALA A 602 -3.94 -41.48 -2.56
N LEU A 603 -4.56 -41.32 -1.38
CA LEU A 603 -4.93 -42.44 -0.52
C LEU A 603 -5.93 -43.38 -1.23
N LYS A 604 -6.97 -42.86 -1.89
CA LYS A 604 -7.93 -43.65 -2.67
C LYS A 604 -7.27 -44.43 -3.81
N LYS A 605 -6.22 -43.89 -4.44
CA LYS A 605 -5.45 -44.63 -5.46
C LYS A 605 -4.65 -45.79 -4.84
N HIS A 606 -4.11 -45.62 -3.64
CA HIS A 606 -3.29 -46.63 -2.96
C HIS A 606 -4.07 -47.57 -2.02
N LEU A 607 -5.36 -47.32 -1.81
CA LEU A 607 -6.30 -48.21 -1.12
C LEU A 607 -6.85 -49.30 -2.07
N ARG A 608 -6.81 -49.06 -3.38
CA ARG A 608 -7.08 -50.10 -4.38
C ARG A 608 -5.83 -51.00 -4.50
N PRO A 609 -5.99 -52.33 -4.67
CA PRO A 609 -4.87 -53.19 -5.01
C PRO A 609 -4.19 -52.69 -6.29
N PRO A 610 -2.89 -52.97 -6.49
CA PRO A 610 -2.17 -52.50 -7.67
C PRO A 610 -2.77 -53.14 -8.92
N THR A 611 -3.51 -52.37 -9.71
CA THR A 611 -3.96 -52.83 -11.02
C THR A 611 -2.75 -53.13 -11.88
N THR A 612 -2.61 -54.40 -12.26
CA THR A 612 -1.66 -54.90 -13.26
C THR A 612 -1.96 -54.23 -14.59
N GLN A 613 -1.30 -53.11 -14.86
CA GLN A 613 -1.22 -52.62 -16.23
C GLN A 613 -0.37 -53.63 -17.01
N PRO A 614 -0.86 -54.21 -18.11
CA PRO A 614 -0.03 -55.04 -18.96
C PRO A 614 1.16 -54.19 -19.44
N LYS A 615 2.35 -54.80 -19.49
CA LYS A 615 3.45 -54.21 -20.26
C LYS A 615 2.92 -54.04 -21.69
N LYS A 616 3.13 -52.88 -22.31
CA LYS A 616 3.01 -52.80 -23.76
C LYS A 616 4.06 -53.73 -24.38
N PRO A 617 3.75 -54.38 -25.52
CA PRO A 617 4.79 -54.94 -26.38
C PRO A 617 5.74 -53.82 -26.84
#